data_AF-A0AAV7ICU8-F1
#
_entry.id   AF-A0AAV7ICU8-F1
#
_cell.length_a   1.000
_cell.length_b   1.000
_cell.length_c   1.000
_cell.angle_alpha   90.00
_cell.angle_beta   90.00
_cell.angle_gamma   90.00
#
_symmetry.space_group_name_H-M   'P 1'
#
loop_
_entity.id
_entity.type
_entity.pdbx_description
1 polymer ?
#
loop_
_entity_poly.entity_id
_entity_poly.type
_entity_poly.pdbx_seq_one_letter_code
_entity_poly.pdbx_strand_id
1 'polypeptide(L)'
;MGGEMLYVLQQRLKAQKINSRKTSTVLDDITAAFVDPKIISAIFTDSPISSLSWIRSTLEKIALCSIMRLDQDSMNKLFDLMMMMVKFQLSTATGPREIILLTLNHVDGLRNMISRNGIHEKVNVVHELIIKVTVITDLSN
;
A
#
# COMPACT_ATOMS: atom_id res chain seq x y z
N MET A 1 5.18 -1.08 0.97
CA MET A 1 4.98 -1.71 -0.37
C MET A 1 3.63 -1.35 -0.99
N GLY A 2 2.48 -1.52 -0.31
CA GLY A 2 1.18 -1.18 -0.90
C GLY A 2 1.02 0.29 -1.32
N GLY A 3 1.53 1.24 -0.53
CA GLY A 3 1.56 2.66 -0.91
C GLY A 3 2.37 2.93 -2.19
N GLU A 4 3.58 2.38 -2.28
CA GLU A 4 4.41 2.47 -3.49
C GLU A 4 3.72 1.92 -4.74
N MET A 5 2.96 0.83 -4.58
CA MET A 5 2.14 0.28 -5.67
C MET A 5 1.19 1.33 -6.22
N LEU A 6 0.44 2.00 -5.34
CA LEU A 6 -0.52 3.01 -5.75
C LEU A 6 0.17 4.21 -6.40
N TYR A 7 1.29 4.68 -5.85
CA TYR A 7 2.04 5.80 -6.45
C TYR A 7 2.48 5.48 -7.87
N VAL A 8 3.12 4.33 -8.08
CA VAL A 8 3.57 3.90 -9.40
C VAL A 8 2.39 3.73 -10.36
N LEU A 9 1.29 3.12 -9.91
CA LEU A 9 0.10 2.94 -10.76
C LEU A 9 -0.58 4.26 -11.11
N GLN A 10 -0.72 5.19 -10.16
CA GLN A 10 -1.27 6.51 -10.44
C GLN A 10 -0.42 7.27 -11.45
N GLN A 11 0.91 7.26 -11.29
CA GLN A 11 1.82 7.90 -12.24
C GLN A 11 1.71 7.30 -13.63
N ARG A 12 1.64 5.96 -13.75
CA ARG A 12 1.46 5.26 -15.03
C ARG A 12 0.13 5.61 -15.71
N LEU A 13 -0.98 5.58 -14.95
CA LEU A 13 -2.31 5.94 -15.46
C LEU A 13 -2.36 7.41 -15.93
N LYS A 14 -1.73 8.32 -15.18
CA LYS A 14 -1.58 9.73 -15.58
C LYS A 14 -0.74 9.88 -16.86
N ALA A 15 0.41 9.19 -16.95
CA ALA A 15 1.29 9.25 -18.12
C ALA A 15 0.62 8.71 -19.40
N GLN A 16 -0.23 7.68 -19.26
CA GLN A 16 -1.04 7.13 -20.35
C GLN A 16 -2.29 7.96 -20.67
N LYS A 17 -2.51 9.09 -19.98
CA LYS A 17 -3.68 9.96 -20.14
C LYS A 17 -5.01 9.21 -19.99
N ILE A 18 -5.07 8.24 -19.08
CA ILE A 18 -6.30 7.51 -18.79
C ILE A 18 -7.32 8.47 -18.17
N ASN A 19 -8.59 8.32 -18.58
CA ASN A 19 -9.70 9.12 -18.08
C ASN A 19 -9.73 9.16 -16.54
N SER A 20 -9.91 10.35 -15.96
CA SER A 20 -9.89 10.58 -14.51
C SER A 20 -10.84 9.67 -13.74
N ARG A 21 -12.06 9.43 -14.25
CA ARG A 21 -13.03 8.53 -13.63
C ARG A 21 -12.52 7.09 -13.58
N LYS A 22 -11.95 6.59 -14.68
CA LYS A 22 -11.37 5.23 -14.72
C LYS A 22 -10.17 5.12 -13.77
N THR A 23 -9.32 6.15 -13.73
CA THR A 23 -8.18 6.21 -12.80
C THR A 23 -8.65 6.17 -11.35
N SER A 24 -9.65 6.98 -10.96
CA SER A 24 -10.25 6.94 -9.62
C SER A 24 -10.81 5.56 -9.30
N THR A 25 -11.55 4.93 -10.22
CA THR A 25 -12.07 3.56 -10.00
C THR A 25 -10.96 2.55 -9.75
N VAL A 26 -9.90 2.55 -10.57
CA VAL A 26 -8.77 1.64 -10.39
C VAL A 26 -8.10 1.85 -9.03
N LEU A 27 -7.85 3.10 -8.63
CA LEU A 27 -7.22 3.40 -7.35
C LEU A 27 -8.15 3.06 -6.16
N ASP A 28 -9.45 3.31 -6.29
CA ASP A 28 -10.45 2.98 -5.27
C ASP A 28 -10.57 1.46 -5.07
N ASP A 29 -10.53 0.67 -6.15
CA ASP A 29 -10.62 -0.79 -6.08
C ASP A 29 -9.38 -1.40 -5.42
N ILE A 30 -8.19 -0.94 -5.82
CA ILE A 30 -6.92 -1.39 -5.26
C ILE A 30 -6.83 -0.98 -3.78
N THR A 31 -7.18 0.26 -3.45
CA THR A 31 -7.15 0.73 -2.05
C THR A 31 -8.11 -0.07 -1.19
N ALA A 32 -9.33 -0.33 -1.68
CA ALA A 32 -10.31 -1.13 -0.95
C ALA A 32 -9.84 -2.56 -0.68
N ALA A 33 -9.09 -3.17 -1.59
CA ALA A 33 -8.48 -4.47 -1.38
C ALA A 33 -7.34 -4.43 -0.34
N PHE A 34 -6.53 -3.36 -0.31
CA PHE A 34 -5.49 -3.18 0.71
C PHE A 34 -6.06 -3.01 2.12
N VAL A 35 -7.17 -2.28 2.26
CA VAL A 35 -7.84 -2.04 3.54
C VAL A 35 -8.93 -3.06 3.85
N ASP A 36 -8.95 -4.19 3.15
CA ASP A 36 -9.84 -5.29 3.47
C ASP A 36 -9.47 -5.84 4.87
N PRO A 37 -10.44 -6.05 5.78
CA PRO A 37 -10.16 -6.54 7.12
C PRO A 37 -9.37 -7.83 7.16
N LYS A 38 -9.48 -8.72 6.16
CA LYS A 38 -8.70 -9.97 6.10
C LYS A 38 -7.23 -9.68 5.82
N ILE A 39 -6.94 -8.74 4.93
CA ILE A 39 -5.57 -8.32 4.61
C ILE A 39 -4.95 -7.60 5.82
N ILE A 40 -5.68 -6.67 6.43
CA ILE A 40 -5.24 -5.97 7.63
C ILE A 40 -4.99 -6.97 8.76
N SER A 41 -5.94 -7.86 9.05
CA SER A 41 -5.74 -8.90 10.08
C SER A 41 -4.52 -9.76 9.78
N ALA A 42 -4.32 -10.20 8.53
CA ALA A 42 -3.16 -11.01 8.16
C ALA A 42 -1.81 -10.28 8.35
N ILE A 43 -1.76 -8.96 8.14
CA ILE A 43 -0.56 -8.13 8.32
C ILE A 43 -0.28 -7.87 9.80
N PHE A 44 -1.31 -7.66 10.62
CA PHE A 44 -1.19 -7.33 12.04
C PHE A 44 -1.25 -8.55 12.97
N THR A 45 -1.31 -9.77 12.44
CA THR A 45 -1.22 -11.01 13.25
C THR A 45 0.25 -11.32 13.53
N ASP A 46 0.56 -11.85 14.73
CA ASP A 46 1.89 -12.30 15.19
C ASP A 46 2.49 -13.49 14.41
N SER A 47 2.05 -13.71 13.17
CA SER A 47 2.63 -14.72 12.28
C SER A 47 4.09 -14.35 11.97
N PRO A 48 4.98 -15.34 11.76
CA PRO A 48 6.34 -15.07 11.30
C PRO A 48 6.33 -14.17 10.06
N ILE A 49 7.36 -13.32 9.97
CA ILE A 49 7.60 -12.33 8.90
C ILE A 49 7.11 -12.92 7.57
N SER A 50 6.12 -12.27 6.97
CA SER A 50 5.54 -12.73 5.72
C SER A 50 6.65 -12.91 4.69
N SER A 51 6.73 -14.09 4.08
CA SER A 51 7.76 -14.36 3.07
C SER A 51 7.58 -13.40 1.90
N LEU A 52 8.69 -13.04 1.24
CA LEU A 52 8.63 -12.17 0.07
C LEU A 52 7.72 -12.73 -1.03
N SER A 53 7.67 -14.06 -1.15
CA SER A 53 6.76 -14.78 -2.05
C SER A 53 5.28 -14.54 -1.70
N TRP A 54 4.92 -14.58 -0.41
CA TRP A 54 3.57 -14.28 0.04
C TRP A 54 3.18 -12.82 -0.23
N ILE A 55 4.09 -11.87 0.06
CA ILE A 55 3.86 -10.44 -0.21
C ILE A 55 3.63 -10.24 -1.70
N ARG A 56 4.48 -10.84 -2.54
CA ARG A 56 4.36 -10.77 -3.99
C ARG A 56 3.02 -11.31 -4.49
N SER A 57 2.65 -12.54 -4.07
CA SER A 57 1.38 -13.15 -4.48
C SER A 57 0.17 -12.32 -4.03
N THR A 58 0.23 -11.71 -2.84
CA THR A 58 -0.83 -10.85 -2.33
C THR A 58 -0.96 -9.57 -3.15
N LEU A 59 0.16 -8.90 -3.48
CA LEU A 59 0.15 -7.69 -4.32
C LEU A 59 -0.33 -7.97 -5.74
N GLU A 60 0.06 -9.12 -6.31
CA GLU A 60 -0.44 -9.57 -7.62
C GLU A 60 -1.95 -9.76 -7.60
N LYS A 61 -2.50 -10.45 -6.59
CA LYS A 61 -3.96 -10.62 -6.42
C LYS A 61 -4.68 -9.29 -6.28
N ILE A 62 -4.13 -8.37 -5.48
CA ILE A 62 -4.69 -7.03 -5.29
C ILE A 62 -4.71 -6.23 -6.59
N ALA A 63 -3.64 -6.30 -7.40
CA ALA A 63 -3.58 -5.64 -8.70
C ALA A 63 -4.72 -6.12 -9.62
N LEU A 64 -4.95 -7.44 -9.61
CA LEU A 64 -5.96 -8.12 -10.42
C LEU A 64 -7.41 -7.86 -9.95
N CYS A 65 -7.62 -7.37 -8.72
CA CYS A 65 -8.95 -6.95 -8.26
C CYS A 65 -9.47 -5.72 -9.01
N SER A 66 -8.59 -4.94 -9.63
CA SER A 66 -8.97 -3.76 -10.40
C SER A 66 -9.34 -4.11 -11.85
N ILE A 67 -10.08 -3.23 -12.52
CA ILE A 67 -10.35 -3.36 -13.97
C ILE A 67 -9.07 -3.25 -14.83
N MET A 68 -7.96 -2.75 -14.27
CA MET A 68 -6.69 -2.63 -14.95
C MET A 68 -6.04 -4.01 -15.09
N ARG A 69 -5.89 -4.47 -16.33
CA ARG A 69 -5.18 -5.72 -16.64
C ARG A 69 -3.70 -5.43 -16.81
N LEU A 70 -2.90 -5.94 -15.88
CA LEU A 70 -1.44 -5.95 -16.00
C LEU A 70 -1.01 -7.34 -16.49
N ASP A 71 -0.20 -7.39 -17.53
CA ASP A 71 0.47 -8.61 -17.96
C ASP A 71 1.61 -8.99 -17.00
N GLN A 72 2.15 -10.20 -17.14
CA GLN A 72 3.17 -10.73 -16.24
C GLN A 72 4.44 -9.87 -16.22
N ASP A 73 4.89 -9.35 -17.38
CA ASP A 73 6.09 -8.52 -17.46
C ASP A 73 5.85 -7.15 -16.81
N SER A 74 4.67 -6.56 -17.01
CA SER A 74 4.26 -5.32 -16.35
C SER A 74 4.16 -5.47 -14.83
N MET A 75 3.67 -6.62 -14.35
CA MET A 75 3.62 -6.95 -12.92
C MET A 75 5.01 -7.15 -12.32
N ASN A 76 5.91 -7.85 -13.02
CA ASN A 76 7.30 -8.01 -12.59
C ASN A 76 7.99 -6.65 -12.42
N LYS A 77 7.90 -5.78 -13.44
CA LYS A 77 8.47 -4.42 -13.39
C LYS A 77 7.85 -3.56 -12.30
N LEU A 78 6.54 -3.69 -12.05
CA LEU A 78 5.87 -2.99 -10.94
C LEU A 78 6.47 -3.44 -9.60
N PHE A 79 6.62 -4.75 -9.39
CA PHE A 79 7.19 -5.30 -8.16
C PHE A 79 8.63 -4.89 -7.93
N ASP A 80 9.47 -4.92 -8.97
CA ASP A 80 10.87 -4.53 -8.87
C ASP A 80 11.03 -3.05 -8.54
N LEU A 81 10.22 -2.17 -9.14
CA LEU A 81 10.21 -0.73 -8.82
C LEU A 81 9.75 -0.47 -7.38
N MET A 82 8.67 -1.11 -6.93
CA MET A 82 8.21 -0.99 -5.55
C MET A 82 9.29 -1.45 -4.56
N MET A 83 9.96 -2.57 -4.86
CA MET A 83 11.01 -3.09 -4.01
C MET A 83 12.23 -2.18 -3.97
N MET A 84 12.64 -1.65 -5.13
CA MET A 84 13.73 -0.69 -5.21
C MET A 84 13.44 0.54 -4.34
N MET A 85 12.24 1.10 -4.44
CA MET A 85 11.87 2.30 -3.68
C MET A 85 11.78 2.04 -2.17
N VAL A 86 11.18 0.91 -1.77
CA VAL A 86 11.12 0.53 -0.34
C VAL A 86 12.53 0.27 0.21
N LYS A 87 13.40 -0.42 -0.53
CA LYS A 87 14.80 -0.61 -0.10
C LYS A 87 15.50 0.73 0.07
N PHE A 88 15.35 1.64 -0.87
CA PHE A 88 15.94 2.98 -0.78
C PHE A 88 15.42 3.76 0.44
N GLN A 89 14.10 3.80 0.67
CA GLN A 89 13.49 4.43 1.83
C GLN A 89 14.00 3.84 3.16
N LEU A 90 14.14 2.51 3.23
CA LEU A 90 14.65 1.85 4.43
C LEU A 90 16.16 2.07 4.64
N SER A 91 16.96 2.11 3.57
CA SER A 91 18.40 2.39 3.66
C SER A 91 18.72 3.83 4.01
N THR A 92 17.81 4.76 3.73
CA THR A 92 17.96 6.19 4.03
C THR A 92 17.36 6.57 5.38
N ALA A 93 16.47 5.75 5.93
CA ALA A 93 15.88 5.98 7.24
C ALA A 93 16.95 5.95 8.36
N THR A 94 16.98 7.00 9.16
CA THR A 94 17.93 7.22 10.25
C THR A 94 17.56 6.50 11.55
N GLY A 95 16.34 5.95 11.63
CA GLY A 95 15.87 5.20 12.79
C GLY A 95 14.44 4.68 12.65
N PRO A 96 13.95 3.92 13.66
CA PRO A 96 12.63 3.28 13.62
C PRO A 96 11.48 4.28 13.50
N ARG A 97 11.61 5.47 14.14
CA ARG A 97 10.63 6.55 14.03
C ARG A 97 10.43 7.02 12.58
N GLU A 98 11.49 7.07 11.79
CA GLU A 98 11.41 7.48 10.40
C GLU A 98 10.70 6.43 9.54
N ILE A 99 10.90 5.15 9.82
CA ILE A 99 10.17 4.05 9.15
C ILE A 99 8.66 4.13 9.44
N ILE A 100 8.29 4.46 10.67
CA ILE A 100 6.88 4.68 11.05
C ILE A 100 6.32 5.88 10.30
N LEU A 101 7.03 7.01 10.28
CA LEU A 101 6.61 8.21 9.55
C LEU A 101 6.46 7.95 8.05
N LEU A 102 7.40 7.22 7.44
CA LEU A 102 7.29 6.76 6.05
C LEU A 102 6.01 5.94 5.87
N THR A 103 5.71 5.02 6.77
CA THR A 103 4.50 4.18 6.69
C THR A 103 3.22 5.02 6.80
N LEU A 104 3.15 5.97 7.75
CA LEU A 104 2.03 6.89 7.90
C LEU A 104 1.86 7.79 6.66
N ASN A 105 2.95 8.33 6.12
CA ASN A 105 2.93 9.12 4.89
C ASN A 105 2.35 8.33 3.71
N HIS A 106 2.62 7.03 3.61
CA HIS A 106 2.00 6.18 2.59
C HIS A 106 0.49 6.05 2.81
N VAL A 107 0.04 5.85 4.05
CA VAL A 107 -1.39 5.73 4.38
C VAL A 107 -2.14 7.03 4.09
N ASP A 108 -1.55 8.18 4.42
CA ASP A 108 -2.09 9.48 4.04
C ASP A 108 -2.11 9.68 2.52
N GLY A 109 -1.08 9.20 1.82
CA GLY A 109 -1.05 9.13 0.37
C GLY A 109 -2.24 8.35 -0.19
N LEU A 110 -2.52 7.15 0.35
CA LEU A 110 -3.69 6.35 -0.04
C LEU A 110 -4.98 7.12 0.16
N ARG A 111 -5.14 7.77 1.32
CA ARG A 111 -6.32 8.58 1.66
C ARG A 111 -6.55 9.73 0.67
N ASN A 112 -5.49 10.38 0.22
CA ASN A 112 -5.57 11.48 -0.75
C ASN A 112 -5.87 11.01 -2.18
N MET A 113 -5.70 9.72 -2.46
CA MET A 113 -5.89 9.13 -3.79
C MET A 113 -7.28 8.55 -4.02
N ILE A 114 -8.04 8.30 -2.94
CA ILE A 114 -9.38 7.69 -3.01
C ILE A 114 -10.48 8.73 -3.22
N SER A 115 -11.42 8.39 -4.10
CA SER A 115 -12.59 9.21 -4.42
C SER A 115 -13.86 8.71 -3.72
N ARG A 116 -13.90 7.46 -3.27
CA ARG A 116 -15.08 6.83 -2.65
C ARG A 116 -15.10 6.95 -1.13
N ASN A 117 -16.12 7.63 -0.60
CA ASN A 117 -16.30 7.91 0.84
C ASN A 117 -16.19 6.67 1.75
N GLY A 118 -16.77 5.52 1.36
CA GLY A 118 -16.72 4.30 2.18
C GLY A 118 -15.33 3.67 2.34
N ILE A 119 -14.33 4.08 1.55
CA ILE A 119 -12.94 3.62 1.73
C ILE A 119 -12.19 4.50 2.75
N HIS A 120 -12.53 5.79 2.85
CA HIS A 120 -11.88 6.73 3.77
C HIS A 120 -11.97 6.26 5.22
N GLU A 121 -13.14 5.76 5.63
CA GLU A 121 -13.33 5.20 6.98
C GLU A 121 -12.40 4.01 7.26
N LYS A 122 -12.24 3.12 6.28
CA LYS A 122 -11.36 1.95 6.41
C LYS A 122 -9.88 2.35 6.44
N VAL A 123 -9.48 3.34 5.64
CA VAL A 123 -8.12 3.89 5.67
C VAL A 123 -7.83 4.54 7.03
N ASN A 124 -8.80 5.26 7.61
CA ASN A 124 -8.65 5.83 8.95
C ASN A 124 -8.46 4.75 10.02
N VAL A 125 -9.17 3.62 9.94
CA VAL A 125 -8.95 2.48 10.86
C VAL A 125 -7.51 1.96 10.76
N VAL A 126 -6.97 1.83 9.54
CA VAL A 126 -5.57 1.40 9.34
C VAL A 126 -4.58 2.42 9.94
N HIS A 127 -4.84 3.71 9.73
CA HIS A 127 -4.04 4.79 10.32
C HIS A 127 -4.02 4.70 11.87
N GLU A 128 -5.18 4.54 12.50
CA GLU A 128 -5.31 4.36 13.96
C GLU A 128 -4.60 3.10 14.47
N LEU A 129 -4.64 1.99 13.72
CA LEU A 129 -3.93 0.77 14.07
C LEU A 129 -2.41 0.97 14.09
N ILE A 130 -1.86 1.68 13.10
CA ILE A 130 -0.41 1.97 13.03
C ILE A 130 0.01 2.86 14.20
N ILE A 131 -0.79 3.88 14.55
CA ILE A 131 -0.53 4.73 15.72
C ILE A 131 -0.55 3.90 17.00
N LYS A 132 -1.56 3.04 17.20
CA LYS A 132 -1.65 2.18 18.38
C LYS A 132 -0.42 1.28 18.54
N VAL A 133 0.02 0.64 17.46
CA VAL A 133 1.25 -0.18 17.47
C VAL A 133 2.46 0.67 17.86
N THR A 134 2.57 1.89 17.32
CA THR A 134 3.67 2.83 17.62
C THR A 134 3.72 3.22 19.10
N VAL A 135 2.57 3.59 19.69
CA VAL A 135 2.49 4.01 21.10
C VAL A 135 2.84 2.86 22.04
N ILE A 136 2.45 1.62 21.70
CA ILE A 136 2.81 0.45 22.49
C ILE A 136 4.32 0.21 22.48
N THR A 137 5.00 0.38 21.33
CA THR A 137 6.46 0.26 21.25
C THR A 137 7.21 1.33 22.05
N ASP A 138 6.69 2.56 22.14
CA ASP A 138 7.30 3.63 22.95
C ASP A 138 7.11 3.41 24.47
N LEU A 139 6.06 2.70 24.89
CA LEU A 139 5.82 2.37 26.31
C LEU A 139 6.58 1.12 26.79
N SER A 140 7.23 0.40 25.87
CA SER A 140 7.94 -0.87 26.15
C SER A 140 9.46 -0.69 26.26
N ASN A 141 9.95 0.55 26.19
CA ASN A 141 11.36 0.96 26.27
C ASN A 141 11.56 1.92 27.44
#